data_AF-A0ABD5YIQ4-F1
#
_entry.id   AF-A0ABD5YIQ4-F1
#
_cell.length_a   1.000
_cell.length_b   1.000
_cell.length_c   1.000
_cell.angle_alpha   90.00
_cell.angle_beta   90.00
_cell.angle_gamma   90.00
#
_symmetry.space_group_name_H-M   'P 1'
#
loop_
_entity.id
_entity.type
_entity.pdbx_description
1 polymer ?
#
loop_
_entity_poly.entity_id
_entity_poly.type
_entity_poly.pdbx_seq_one_letter_code
_entity_poly.pdbx_strand_id
1 'polypeptide(L)'
;MAEPDSSPKQNSGESKASKKTEHTLEIEGAGSKSSYSFAVDGQVNPNKRLGRFDTGDDTFVGDNWVSGFVVRYSDGFTFTGSIIAFTLEGDATVRIDGEEVDPNTLGDSEQQHTLVIDGQTPKKPTSYSFTVDGSLTKGSHADMDDTVNKSSACGTVDGYQDSFQFSGQIVQFDIDGDAAISFEK
;
A
#
# COMPACT_ATOMS: atom_id res chain seq x y z
N MET A 1 -35.65 -46.76 -7.16
CA MET A 1 -34.73 -46.50 -6.03
C MET A 1 -33.32 -46.51 -6.57
N ALA A 2 -32.56 -45.47 -6.21
CA ALA A 2 -31.14 -45.19 -6.43
C ALA A 2 -30.67 -44.84 -7.86
N GLU A 3 -30.17 -43.61 -7.97
CA GLU A 3 -29.71 -42.86 -9.13
C GLU A 3 -28.25 -43.17 -9.51
N PRO A 4 -27.81 -42.87 -10.75
CA PRO A 4 -26.40 -42.88 -11.10
C PRO A 4 -25.66 -41.67 -10.50
N ASP A 5 -24.68 -41.97 -9.64
CA ASP A 5 -23.73 -41.03 -9.04
C ASP A 5 -23.02 -40.21 -10.14
N SER A 6 -23.49 -38.98 -10.29
CA SER A 6 -22.88 -37.92 -11.07
C SER A 6 -21.96 -37.14 -10.16
N SER A 7 -20.71 -37.59 -10.03
CA SER A 7 -19.68 -36.83 -9.33
C SER A 7 -19.31 -35.58 -10.17
N PRO A 8 -19.52 -34.36 -9.66
CA PRO A 8 -19.28 -33.14 -10.42
C PRO A 8 -17.78 -32.86 -10.53
N LYS A 9 -17.33 -32.51 -11.75
CA LYS A 9 -16.04 -31.87 -12.00
C LYS A 9 -15.89 -30.68 -11.04
N GLN A 10 -14.92 -30.76 -10.14
CA GLN A 10 -14.47 -29.58 -9.40
C GLN A 10 -13.86 -28.62 -10.42
N ASN A 11 -14.69 -27.66 -10.83
CA ASN A 11 -14.28 -26.42 -11.44
C ASN A 11 -13.45 -25.69 -10.38
N SER A 12 -12.15 -25.94 -10.36
CA SER A 12 -11.18 -25.07 -9.72
C SER A 12 -11.23 -23.75 -10.49
N GLY A 13 -12.15 -22.88 -10.09
CA GLY A 13 -12.11 -21.48 -10.44
C GLY A 13 -10.82 -20.92 -9.86
N GLU A 14 -9.75 -20.96 -10.66
CA GLU A 14 -8.71 -19.95 -10.57
C GLU A 14 -9.45 -18.62 -10.61
N SER A 15 -9.51 -17.96 -9.44
CA SER A 15 -9.86 -16.56 -9.38
C SER A 15 -8.89 -15.87 -10.32
N LYS A 16 -9.40 -15.45 -11.47
CA LYS A 16 -8.62 -14.84 -12.54
C LYS A 16 -8.22 -13.48 -12.02
N ALA A 17 -7.16 -13.41 -11.22
CA ALA A 17 -6.49 -12.17 -10.90
C ALA A 17 -6.15 -11.54 -12.24
N SER A 18 -6.87 -10.46 -12.60
CA SER A 18 -6.55 -9.64 -13.75
C SER A 18 -5.08 -9.28 -13.59
N LYS A 19 -4.20 -9.82 -14.46
CA LYS A 19 -2.76 -9.59 -14.34
C LYS A 19 -2.53 -8.09 -14.55
N LYS A 20 -2.36 -7.36 -13.45
CA LYS A 20 -2.06 -5.92 -13.47
C LYS A 20 -0.70 -5.73 -14.15
N THR A 21 -0.56 -4.65 -14.91
CA THR A 21 0.69 -4.32 -15.61
C THR A 21 1.82 -4.18 -14.60
N GLU A 22 3.00 -4.75 -14.90
CA GLU A 22 4.19 -4.65 -14.07
C GLU A 22 5.03 -3.43 -14.49
N HIS A 23 5.57 -2.72 -13.50
CA HIS A 23 6.35 -1.50 -13.62
C HIS A 23 7.53 -1.54 -12.64
N THR A 24 8.51 -0.66 -12.87
CA THR A 24 9.64 -0.46 -11.97
C THR A 24 9.65 0.93 -11.40
N LEU A 25 10.08 1.05 -10.14
CA LEU A 25 10.27 2.31 -9.43
C LEU A 25 11.70 2.34 -8.88
N GLU A 26 12.42 3.41 -9.17
CA GLU A 26 13.73 3.70 -8.58
C GLU A 26 13.68 5.06 -7.88
N ILE A 27 14.21 5.14 -6.66
CA ILE A 27 14.33 6.36 -5.87
C ILE A 27 15.82 6.54 -5.56
N GLU A 28 16.48 7.50 -6.20
CA GLU A 28 17.93 7.73 -6.11
C GLU A 28 18.25 8.93 -5.22
N GLY A 29 19.03 8.71 -4.16
CA GLY A 29 19.43 9.79 -3.25
C GLY A 29 20.49 10.74 -3.84
N ALA A 30 20.33 12.06 -3.62
CA ALA A 30 21.20 13.11 -4.16
C ALA A 30 22.34 13.57 -3.22
N GLY A 31 22.53 12.90 -2.08
CA GLY A 31 23.57 13.18 -1.09
C GLY A 31 23.05 13.71 0.24
N SER A 32 21.82 14.22 0.27
CA SER A 32 21.06 14.59 1.48
C SER A 32 20.04 13.50 1.80
N LYS A 33 19.59 13.40 3.07
CA LYS A 33 18.53 12.46 3.43
C LYS A 33 17.22 12.87 2.76
N SER A 34 16.64 11.96 2.00
CA SER A 34 15.29 12.07 1.43
C SER A 34 14.44 10.92 1.91
N SER A 35 13.33 11.21 2.58
CA SER A 35 12.38 10.19 3.04
C SER A 35 11.27 10.02 2.01
N TYR A 36 10.80 8.80 1.80
CA TYR A 36 9.71 8.52 0.87
C TYR A 36 8.70 7.55 1.46
N SER A 37 7.46 7.61 0.95
CA SER A 37 6.50 6.52 1.10
C SER A 37 5.63 6.42 -0.15
N PHE A 38 5.16 5.23 -0.48
CA PHE A 38 4.22 5.06 -1.58
C PHE A 38 3.33 3.84 -1.40
N ALA A 39 2.18 3.89 -2.07
CA ALA A 39 1.23 2.79 -2.15
C ALA A 39 0.87 2.47 -3.60
N VAL A 40 0.60 1.20 -3.86
CA VAL A 40 0.12 0.72 -5.17
C VAL A 40 -1.20 -0.01 -5.01
N ASP A 41 -2.01 0.01 -6.07
CA ASP A 41 -3.25 -0.77 -6.11
C ASP A 41 -3.01 -2.27 -6.45
N GLY A 42 -1.78 -2.67 -6.72
CA GLY A 42 -1.37 -4.06 -6.90
C GLY A 42 -0.39 -4.52 -5.81
N GLN A 43 0.65 -5.26 -6.20
CA GLN A 43 1.71 -5.70 -5.29
C GLN A 43 3.02 -4.96 -5.57
N VAL A 44 3.85 -4.79 -4.55
CA VAL A 44 5.20 -4.23 -4.63
C VAL A 44 6.22 -5.20 -4.03
N ASN A 45 7.37 -5.33 -4.70
CA ASN A 45 8.48 -6.18 -4.28
C ASN A 45 9.80 -5.43 -4.42
N PRO A 46 10.78 -5.62 -3.51
CA PRO A 46 12.13 -5.06 -3.67
C PRO A 46 12.81 -5.57 -4.95
N ASN A 47 13.45 -4.67 -5.69
CA ASN A 47 14.22 -4.96 -6.89
C ASN A 47 15.71 -4.63 -6.70
N LYS A 48 16.48 -5.66 -6.32
CA LYS A 48 17.92 -5.58 -6.05
C LYS A 48 18.79 -5.22 -7.26
N ARG A 49 18.22 -5.21 -8.48
CA ARG A 49 18.94 -4.78 -9.69
C ARG A 49 18.90 -3.27 -9.87
N LEU A 50 17.86 -2.61 -9.38
CA LEU A 50 17.66 -1.16 -9.47
C LEU A 50 18.20 -0.43 -8.24
N GLY A 51 18.12 -1.06 -7.06
CA GLY A 51 18.56 -0.43 -5.82
C GLY A 51 18.98 -1.42 -4.75
N ARG A 52 19.41 -0.87 -3.62
CA ARG A 52 19.87 -1.62 -2.44
C ARG A 52 18.87 -1.52 -1.29
N PHE A 53 17.58 -1.62 -1.61
CA PHE A 53 16.52 -1.61 -0.61
C PHE A 53 16.92 -2.48 0.60
N ASP A 54 17.08 -1.84 1.75
CA ASP A 54 17.62 -2.44 2.97
C ASP A 54 16.50 -2.47 4.03
N THR A 55 15.98 -3.67 4.27
CA THR A 55 14.92 -3.93 5.24
C THR A 55 15.31 -3.59 6.69
N GLY A 56 16.56 -3.19 6.96
CA GLY A 56 16.98 -2.66 8.25
C GLY A 56 16.60 -1.19 8.49
N ASP A 57 16.53 -0.38 7.43
CA ASP A 57 16.25 1.06 7.48
C ASP A 57 14.89 1.43 6.85
N ASP A 58 14.32 0.52 6.04
CA ASP A 58 13.06 0.71 5.34
C ASP A 58 11.94 -0.21 5.85
N THR A 59 10.70 0.28 5.77
CA THR A 59 9.49 -0.41 6.22
C THR A 59 8.65 -0.87 5.03
N PHE A 60 8.37 -2.17 4.98
CA PHE A 60 7.27 -2.73 4.19
C PHE A 60 6.05 -2.90 5.10
N VAL A 61 4.89 -2.42 4.66
CA VAL A 61 3.63 -2.72 5.33
C VAL A 61 2.71 -3.45 4.34
N GLY A 62 2.46 -4.72 4.61
CA GLY A 62 1.73 -5.60 3.70
C GLY A 62 2.48 -5.85 2.38
N ASP A 63 1.71 -6.03 1.31
CA ASP A 63 2.20 -6.35 -0.04
C ASP A 63 2.23 -5.15 -0.99
N ASN A 64 1.82 -3.95 -0.55
CA ASN A 64 1.49 -2.85 -1.45
C ASN A 64 1.78 -1.45 -0.91
N TRP A 65 2.37 -1.32 0.28
CA TRP A 65 2.84 -0.05 0.83
C TRP A 65 4.29 -0.16 1.31
N VAL A 66 5.08 0.87 1.01
CA VAL A 66 6.48 0.98 1.40
C VAL A 66 6.77 2.38 1.91
N SER A 67 7.57 2.49 2.96
CA SER A 67 8.26 3.73 3.33
C SER A 67 9.73 3.47 3.59
N GLY A 68 10.57 4.47 3.33
CA GLY A 68 12.00 4.35 3.51
C GLY A 68 12.70 5.69 3.40
N PHE A 69 14.03 5.65 3.33
CA PHE A 69 14.81 6.85 3.01
C PHE A 69 16.08 6.52 2.22
N VAL A 70 16.46 7.45 1.34
CA VAL A 70 17.72 7.39 0.60
C VAL A 70 18.63 8.57 0.95
N VAL A 71 19.95 8.36 0.81
CA VAL A 71 20.95 9.42 0.95
C VAL A 71 21.86 9.49 -0.29
N ARG A 72 22.65 8.44 -0.55
CA ARG A 72 23.58 8.37 -1.70
C ARG A 72 23.37 7.15 -2.60
N TYR A 73 22.44 6.29 -2.22
CA TYR A 73 22.13 5.06 -2.92
C TYR A 73 20.69 5.12 -3.44
N SER A 74 20.36 4.23 -4.37
CA SER A 74 19.00 4.05 -4.84
C SER A 74 18.30 2.93 -4.08
N ASP A 75 17.01 3.13 -3.84
CA ASP A 75 16.07 2.05 -3.56
C ASP A 75 15.29 1.71 -4.83
N GLY A 76 15.04 0.42 -5.03
CA GLY A 76 14.48 -0.10 -6.27
C GLY A 76 13.37 -1.08 -5.99
N PHE A 77 12.30 -0.98 -6.75
CA PHE A 77 11.09 -1.78 -6.59
C PHE A 77 10.55 -2.24 -7.94
N THR A 78 9.84 -3.36 -7.91
CA THR A 78 8.93 -3.78 -8.99
C THR A 78 7.54 -3.80 -8.41
N PHE A 79 6.59 -3.18 -9.10
CA PHE A 79 5.20 -3.13 -8.68
C PHE A 79 4.26 -3.49 -9.81
N THR A 80 3.05 -3.92 -9.47
CA THR A 80 1.97 -4.10 -10.44
C THR A 80 0.89 -3.05 -10.22
N GLY A 81 0.21 -2.64 -11.30
CA GLY A 81 -0.89 -1.69 -11.21
C GLY A 81 -0.40 -0.25 -11.27
N SER A 82 -0.96 0.63 -10.45
CA SER A 82 -0.64 2.06 -10.43
C SER A 82 -0.23 2.52 -9.03
N ILE A 83 0.66 3.51 -8.98
CA ILE A 83 0.95 4.24 -7.75
C ILE A 83 -0.26 5.13 -7.44
N ILE A 84 -0.87 4.90 -6.29
CA ILE A 84 -2.09 5.59 -5.85
C ILE A 84 -1.81 6.65 -4.78
N ALA A 85 -0.65 6.56 -4.11
CA ALA A 85 -0.13 7.58 -3.21
C ALA A 85 1.39 7.59 -3.28
N PHE A 86 2.01 8.77 -3.26
CA PHE A 86 3.46 8.91 -3.25
C PHE A 86 3.88 10.19 -2.50
N THR A 87 4.73 10.04 -1.49
CA THR A 87 5.38 11.18 -0.85
C THR A 87 6.88 11.09 -0.97
N LEU A 88 7.49 12.26 -1.17
CA LEU A 88 8.93 12.43 -1.12
C LEU A 88 9.25 13.74 -0.39
N GLU A 89 9.98 13.62 0.70
CA GLU A 89 10.54 14.74 1.44
C GLU A 89 12.06 14.74 1.27
N GLY A 90 12.56 15.58 0.35
CA GLY A 90 13.98 15.72 0.09
C GLY A 90 14.29 16.04 -1.37
N ASP A 91 15.51 15.74 -1.79
CA ASP A 91 16.08 16.03 -3.11
C ASP A 91 16.36 14.78 -3.95
N ALA A 92 15.83 13.61 -3.55
CA ALA A 92 15.97 12.38 -4.33
C ALA A 92 15.29 12.46 -5.71
N THR A 93 15.86 11.74 -6.66
CA THR A 93 15.30 11.60 -8.01
C THR A 93 14.42 10.35 -8.09
N VAL A 94 13.25 10.46 -8.71
CA VAL A 94 12.31 9.33 -8.85
C VAL A 94 12.20 8.94 -10.32
N ARG A 95 12.30 7.64 -10.61
CA ARG A 95 12.12 7.09 -11.96
C ARG A 95 11.09 5.99 -12.00
N ILE A 96 10.20 6.05 -12.98
CA ILE A 96 9.27 4.97 -13.34
C ILE A 96 9.71 4.39 -14.68
N ASP A 97 9.94 3.09 -14.73
CA ASP A 97 10.39 2.40 -15.95
C ASP A 97 11.65 3.01 -16.58
N GLY A 98 12.52 3.58 -15.73
CA GLY A 98 13.77 4.23 -16.11
C GLY A 98 13.63 5.68 -16.56
N GLU A 99 12.41 6.22 -16.62
CA GLU A 99 12.15 7.62 -16.95
C GLU A 99 11.97 8.46 -15.68
N GLU A 100 12.65 9.60 -15.60
CA GLU A 100 12.52 10.54 -14.49
C GLU A 100 11.15 11.21 -14.49
N VAL A 101 10.50 11.22 -13.33
CA VAL A 101 9.16 11.77 -13.12
C VAL A 101 9.17 12.80 -12.00
N ASP A 102 8.24 13.76 -12.05
CA ASP A 102 8.00 14.65 -10.91
C ASP A 102 7.22 13.88 -9.83
N PRO A 103 7.78 13.69 -8.62
CA PRO A 103 7.11 13.00 -7.52
C PRO A 103 5.72 13.56 -7.19
N ASN A 104 5.52 14.87 -7.37
CA ASN A 104 4.23 15.53 -7.08
C ASN A 104 3.13 15.19 -8.09
N THR A 105 3.49 14.50 -9.17
CA THR A 105 2.55 14.01 -10.19
C THR A 105 2.19 12.54 -9.99
N LEU A 106 2.82 11.86 -9.02
CA LEU A 106 2.53 10.48 -8.67
C LEU A 106 1.39 10.42 -7.65
N GLY A 107 0.59 9.35 -7.72
CA GLY A 107 -0.63 9.20 -6.93
C GLY A 107 -1.87 9.72 -7.67
N ASP A 108 -3.03 9.30 -7.19
CA ASP A 108 -4.31 9.64 -7.83
C ASP A 108 -5.15 10.48 -6.87
N SER A 109 -4.85 11.78 -6.82
CA SER A 109 -5.40 12.68 -5.80
C SER A 109 -6.92 12.86 -5.91
N GLU A 110 -7.48 12.66 -7.11
CA GLU A 110 -8.90 12.86 -7.40
C GLU A 110 -9.71 11.56 -7.32
N GLN A 111 -9.07 10.39 -7.38
CA GLN A 111 -9.78 9.12 -7.20
C GLN A 111 -10.04 8.83 -5.73
N GLN A 112 -11.21 8.24 -5.49
CA GLN A 112 -11.57 7.73 -4.19
C GLN A 112 -10.97 6.33 -4.05
N HIS A 113 -10.21 6.11 -3.00
CA HIS A 113 -9.55 4.84 -2.67
C HIS A 113 -10.15 4.31 -1.37
N THR A 114 -10.13 2.98 -1.21
CA THR A 114 -10.46 2.34 0.05
C THR A 114 -9.18 1.73 0.64
N LEU A 115 -8.75 2.25 1.79
CA LEU A 115 -7.72 1.62 2.63
C LEU A 115 -8.41 0.54 3.46
N VAL A 116 -7.86 -0.68 3.47
CA VAL A 116 -8.31 -1.78 4.34
C VAL A 116 -7.15 -2.19 5.24
N ILE A 117 -7.41 -2.26 6.54
CA ILE A 117 -6.47 -2.72 7.56
C ILE A 117 -7.04 -4.01 8.14
N ASP A 118 -6.36 -5.13 7.91
CA ASP A 118 -6.82 -6.48 8.23
C ASP A 118 -6.07 -7.08 9.41
N GLY A 119 -6.71 -7.03 10.59
CA GLY A 119 -6.25 -7.69 11.81
C GLY A 119 -6.73 -9.12 11.98
N GLN A 120 -7.35 -9.74 10.97
CA GLN A 120 -7.82 -11.13 11.04
C GLN A 120 -6.68 -12.13 10.88
N THR A 121 -5.61 -11.76 10.17
CA THR A 121 -4.45 -12.62 9.93
C THR A 121 -3.14 -11.82 9.93
N PRO A 122 -2.30 -11.96 10.98
CA PRO A 122 -2.52 -12.71 12.22
C PRO A 122 -3.47 -11.98 13.18
N LYS A 123 -4.19 -12.75 14.01
CA LYS A 123 -5.07 -12.20 15.06
C LYS A 123 -4.27 -11.67 16.23
N LYS A 124 -3.77 -10.45 16.09
CA LYS A 124 -3.10 -9.71 17.16
C LYS A 124 -3.58 -8.25 17.12
N PRO A 125 -3.70 -7.60 18.30
CA PRO A 125 -3.93 -6.17 18.36
C PRO A 125 -2.89 -5.43 17.53
N THR A 126 -3.37 -4.64 16.58
CA THR A 126 -2.55 -3.75 15.76
C THR A 126 -3.16 -2.36 15.81
N SER A 127 -2.41 -1.39 16.33
CA SER A 127 -2.84 0.01 16.30
C SER A 127 -2.34 0.67 15.03
N TYR A 128 -3.11 1.64 14.52
CA TYR A 128 -2.72 2.40 13.35
C TYR A 128 -3.11 3.87 13.49
N SER A 129 -2.36 4.72 12.80
CA SER A 129 -2.76 6.10 12.56
C SER A 129 -2.28 6.55 11.19
N PHE A 130 -3.10 7.33 10.49
CA PHE A 130 -2.70 7.88 9.19
C PHE A 130 -3.35 9.23 8.91
N THR A 131 -2.75 9.97 7.99
CA THR A 131 -3.25 11.25 7.50
C THR A 131 -3.22 11.27 5.98
N VAL A 132 -4.26 11.83 5.39
CA VAL A 132 -4.33 12.12 3.95
C VAL A 132 -4.35 13.62 3.69
N ASP A 133 -3.95 14.03 2.48
CA ASP A 133 -4.07 15.41 2.02
C ASP A 133 -5.43 15.73 1.39
N GLY A 134 -6.27 14.72 1.15
CA GLY A 134 -7.62 14.85 0.62
C GLY A 134 -8.73 14.63 1.66
N SER A 135 -9.85 14.09 1.18
CA SER A 135 -11.01 13.76 2.02
C SER A 135 -10.83 12.41 2.69
N LEU A 136 -11.37 12.24 3.90
CA LEU A 136 -11.32 10.97 4.63
C LEU A 136 -12.65 10.68 5.31
N THR A 137 -13.14 9.46 5.15
CA THR A 137 -14.37 8.98 5.79
C THR A 137 -14.21 7.51 6.18
N LYS A 138 -14.99 7.08 7.18
CA LYS A 138 -15.08 5.66 7.55
C LYS A 138 -15.68 4.86 6.39
N GLY A 139 -15.07 3.72 6.08
CA GLY A 139 -15.59 2.74 5.13
C GLY A 139 -16.59 1.77 5.78
N SER A 140 -16.96 0.71 5.05
CA SER A 140 -17.99 -0.25 5.49
C SER A 140 -17.59 -1.10 6.70
N HIS A 141 -16.29 -1.30 6.90
CA HIS A 141 -15.74 -2.17 7.95
C HIS A 141 -15.19 -1.39 9.16
N ALA A 142 -15.07 -0.06 9.09
CA ALA A 142 -14.53 0.71 10.22
C ALA A 142 -15.36 0.52 11.48
N ASP A 143 -14.68 0.27 12.61
CA ASP A 143 -15.31 0.17 13.91
C ASP A 143 -15.93 1.52 14.30
N MET A 144 -16.99 1.50 15.12
CA MET A 144 -17.55 2.72 15.70
C MET A 144 -16.54 3.46 16.58
N ASP A 145 -15.62 2.72 17.23
CA ASP A 145 -14.62 3.27 18.14
C ASP A 145 -13.44 3.93 17.42
N ASP A 146 -13.27 3.69 16.11
CA ASP A 146 -12.25 4.38 15.30
C ASP A 146 -12.49 5.89 15.28
N THR A 147 -11.41 6.66 15.29
CA THR A 147 -11.51 8.12 15.18
C THR A 147 -11.19 8.53 13.75
N VAL A 148 -12.10 9.27 13.12
CA VAL A 148 -11.81 10.07 11.91
C VAL A 148 -11.99 11.54 12.26
N ASN A 149 -10.90 12.30 12.16
CA ASN A 149 -10.90 13.74 12.40
C ASN A 149 -10.35 14.47 11.16
N LYS A 150 -11.26 15.08 10.39
CA LYS A 150 -10.97 15.74 9.12
C LYS A 150 -10.31 14.79 8.11
N SER A 151 -8.98 14.81 8.04
CA SER A 151 -8.17 14.03 7.11
C SER A 151 -7.24 13.05 7.82
N SER A 152 -7.39 12.86 9.12
CA SER A 152 -6.63 11.88 9.90
C SER A 152 -7.55 10.83 10.50
N ALA A 153 -7.07 9.58 10.55
CA ALA A 153 -7.74 8.50 11.26
C ALA A 153 -6.78 7.72 12.15
N CYS A 154 -7.31 7.16 13.23
CA CYS A 154 -6.61 6.21 14.08
C CYS A 154 -7.59 5.21 14.69
N GLY A 155 -7.08 4.02 14.95
CA GLY A 155 -7.88 2.91 15.43
C GLY A 155 -7.03 1.72 15.84
N THR A 156 -7.68 0.58 16.06
CA THR A 156 -7.02 -0.69 16.39
C THR A 156 -7.82 -1.82 15.78
N VAL A 157 -7.13 -2.78 15.16
CA VAL A 157 -7.76 -4.05 14.72
C VAL A 157 -7.27 -5.20 15.59
N ASP A 158 -8.19 -6.08 16.00
CA ASP A 158 -7.86 -7.35 16.69
C ASP A 158 -8.85 -8.45 16.29
N GLY A 159 -8.52 -9.19 15.24
CA GLY A 159 -9.39 -10.25 14.72
C GLY A 159 -10.55 -9.78 13.83
N TYR A 160 -10.51 -8.53 13.36
CA TYR A 160 -11.43 -7.93 12.39
C TYR A 160 -10.69 -7.00 11.41
N GLN A 161 -11.42 -6.43 10.45
CA GLN A 161 -10.91 -5.48 9.47
C GLN A 161 -11.51 -4.11 9.74
N ASP A 162 -10.71 -3.06 9.54
CA ASP A 162 -11.20 -1.68 9.38
C ASP A 162 -11.03 -1.24 7.94
N SER A 163 -11.86 -0.31 7.49
CA SER A 163 -11.72 0.27 6.15
C SER A 163 -12.01 1.75 6.15
N PHE A 164 -11.31 2.51 5.32
CA PHE A 164 -11.47 3.96 5.19
C PHE A 164 -11.52 4.36 3.73
N GLN A 165 -12.51 5.19 3.38
CA GLN A 165 -12.60 5.81 2.05
C GLN A 165 -11.89 7.16 2.09
N PHE A 166 -10.92 7.34 1.22
CA PHE A 166 -10.16 8.58 1.13
C PHE A 166 -9.95 9.04 -0.32
N SER A 167 -9.71 10.33 -0.48
CA SER A 167 -9.14 10.90 -1.70
C SER A 167 -7.79 11.53 -1.37
N GLY A 168 -7.01 11.90 -2.39
CA GLY A 168 -5.67 12.40 -2.15
C GLY A 168 -4.67 11.29 -1.86
N GLN A 169 -3.58 11.67 -1.23
CA GLN A 169 -2.45 10.82 -0.89
C GLN A 169 -2.37 10.62 0.61
N ILE A 170 -1.88 9.45 1.04
CA ILE A 170 -1.47 9.22 2.42
C ILE A 170 -0.14 9.94 2.62
N VAL A 171 -0.15 10.97 3.48
CA VAL A 171 1.03 11.78 3.78
C VAL A 171 1.73 11.36 5.06
N GLN A 172 1.06 10.57 5.90
CA GLN A 172 1.62 9.99 7.11
C GLN A 172 0.93 8.66 7.37
N PHE A 173 1.69 7.64 7.71
CA PHE A 173 1.17 6.33 8.08
C PHE A 173 2.05 5.73 9.18
N ASP A 174 1.42 5.28 10.26
CA ASP A 174 2.05 4.58 11.38
C ASP A 174 1.20 3.37 11.74
N ILE A 175 1.86 2.24 11.96
CA ILE A 175 1.23 0.98 12.32
C ILE A 175 2.14 0.21 13.27
N ASP A 176 1.56 -0.21 14.39
CA ASP A 176 2.25 -1.02 15.40
C ASP A 176 1.50 -2.33 15.56
N GLY A 177 1.99 -3.35 14.85
CA GLY A 177 1.42 -4.70 14.84
C GLY A 177 1.65 -5.41 13.51
N ASP A 178 0.92 -6.51 13.33
CA ASP A 178 1.12 -7.45 12.22
C ASP A 178 -0.04 -7.40 11.20
N ALA A 179 -1.02 -6.50 11.35
CA ALA A 179 -2.16 -6.40 10.44
C ALA A 179 -1.72 -6.19 8.99
N ALA A 180 -2.41 -6.86 8.05
CA ALA A 180 -2.17 -6.67 6.64
C ALA A 180 -2.85 -5.37 6.16
N ILE A 181 -2.24 -4.70 5.19
CA ILE A 181 -2.83 -3.52 4.56
C ILE A 181 -3.11 -3.83 3.10
N SER A 182 -4.24 -3.33 2.61
CA SER A 182 -4.56 -3.35 1.19
C SER A 182 -5.28 -2.09 0.75
N PHE A 183 -5.19 -1.78 -0.54
CA PHE A 183 -5.87 -0.65 -1.17
C PHE A 183 -6.80 -1.17 -2.27
N GLU A 184 -8.05 -0.74 -2.22
CA GLU A 184 -9.09 -1.09 -3.18
C GLU A 184 -9.60 0.17 -3.90
N LYS A 185 -10.16 -0.03 -5.11
CA LYS A 185 -10.85 1.01 -5.91
C LYS A 185 -12.36 0.93 -5.73
#